data_AF-A0A2D4VM52-F1
#
_entry.id   AF-A0A2D4VM52-F1
#
_cell.length_a   1.000
_cell.length_b   1.000
_cell.length_c   1.000
_cell.angle_alpha   90.00
_cell.angle_beta   90.00
_cell.angle_gamma   90.00
#
_symmetry.space_group_name_H-M   'P 1'
#
loop_
_entity.id
_entity.type
_entity.pdbx_description
1 polymer ?
#
loop_
_entity_poly.entity_id
_entity_poly.type
_entity_poly.pdbx_seq_one_letter_code
_entity_poly.pdbx_strand_id
1 'polypeptide(L)'
;SGKSFNDVAKEFSKGPSAGNGGDLGWFKKGDVVPAFGDAVFKMKPGEVSDPVKTQFGWHVIKLLEMRDVKKPTLKEARQDVIRGLAQEQGQKLMKEMRAKADIEIVGANGGEVRANPSQPQIVPDAP
;
A
#
# COMPACT_ATOMS: atom_id res chain seq x y z
N SER A 1 3.40 -21.41 29.47
CA SER A 1 2.47 -20.87 28.46
C SER A 1 2.98 -19.51 28.02
N GLY A 2 2.98 -19.21 26.72
CA GLY A 2 3.34 -17.88 26.19
C GLY A 2 2.16 -16.90 26.22
N LYS A 3 2.44 -15.60 26.09
CA LYS A 3 1.40 -14.56 25.87
C LYS A 3 0.65 -14.83 24.55
N SER A 4 -0.63 -14.40 24.47
CA SER A 4 -1.37 -14.52 23.21
C SER A 4 -0.81 -13.55 22.15
N PHE A 5 -1.00 -13.87 20.87
CA PHE A 5 -0.55 -12.99 19.78
C PHE A 5 -1.19 -11.59 19.90
N ASN A 6 -2.47 -11.54 20.27
CA ASN A 6 -3.20 -10.28 20.42
C ASN A 6 -2.64 -9.43 21.56
N ASP A 7 -2.20 -10.05 22.66
CA ASP A 7 -1.58 -9.33 23.78
C ASP A 7 -0.21 -8.80 23.39
N VAL A 8 0.59 -9.61 22.70
CA VAL A 8 1.90 -9.19 22.16
C VAL A 8 1.73 -8.05 21.17
N ALA A 9 0.73 -8.12 20.30
CA ALA A 9 0.43 -7.05 19.36
C ALA A 9 0.02 -5.75 20.06
N LYS A 10 -0.80 -5.82 21.12
CA LYS A 10 -1.17 -4.64 21.93
C LYS A 10 0.03 -4.00 22.62
N GLU A 11 0.99 -4.81 23.06
CA GLU A 11 2.15 -4.35 23.83
C GLU A 11 3.28 -3.81 22.95
N PHE A 12 3.53 -4.42 21.79
CA PHE A 12 4.73 -4.14 20.98
C PHE A 12 4.47 -3.59 19.58
N SER A 13 3.25 -3.70 19.04
CA SER A 13 2.97 -3.20 17.69
C SER A 13 2.99 -1.68 17.65
N LYS A 14 3.67 -1.14 16.64
CA LYS A 14 3.67 0.30 16.30
C LYS A 14 2.70 0.64 15.16
N GLY A 15 1.97 -0.36 14.66
CA GLY A 15 1.01 -0.20 13.58
C GLY A 15 -0.36 0.28 14.09
N PRO A 16 -1.21 0.79 13.20
CA PRO A 16 -2.53 1.34 13.56
C PRO A 16 -3.48 0.31 14.20
N SER A 17 -3.28 -0.99 13.94
CA SER A 17 -4.09 -2.06 14.51
C SER A 17 -3.65 -2.52 15.91
N ALA A 18 -2.60 -1.93 16.50
CA ALA A 18 -2.07 -2.32 17.81
C ALA A 18 -3.16 -2.37 18.90
N GLY A 19 -4.00 -1.33 18.98
CA GLY A 19 -5.08 -1.25 19.97
C GLY A 19 -6.12 -2.38 19.86
N ASN A 20 -6.30 -2.94 18.65
CA ASN A 20 -7.20 -4.07 18.39
C ASN A 20 -6.45 -5.41 18.26
N GLY A 21 -5.31 -5.57 18.93
CA GLY A 21 -4.57 -6.84 18.91
C GLY A 21 -3.94 -7.19 17.57
N GLY A 22 -3.69 -6.20 16.71
CA GLY A 22 -3.07 -6.39 15.41
C GLY A 22 -4.03 -6.83 14.30
N ASP A 23 -5.34 -6.88 14.57
CA ASP A 23 -6.34 -7.32 13.59
C ASP A 23 -6.45 -6.35 12.40
N LEU A 24 -6.37 -6.89 11.20
CA LEU A 24 -6.48 -6.17 9.92
C LEU A 24 -7.79 -6.50 9.18
N GLY A 25 -8.62 -7.40 9.71
CA GLY A 25 -9.80 -7.90 9.03
C GLY A 25 -9.50 -8.68 7.75
N TRP A 26 -10.46 -8.69 6.83
CA TRP A 26 -10.33 -9.34 5.53
C TRP A 26 -9.71 -8.40 4.50
N PHE A 27 -8.64 -8.84 3.87
CA PHE A 27 -7.98 -8.10 2.78
C PHE A 27 -7.68 -9.03 1.60
N LYS A 28 -7.53 -8.44 0.42
CA LYS A 28 -7.03 -9.08 -0.81
C LYS A 28 -5.54 -8.80 -0.96
N LYS A 29 -4.85 -9.59 -1.79
CA LYS A 29 -3.42 -9.42 -2.06
C LYS A 29 -3.03 -7.98 -2.45
N GLY A 30 -3.90 -7.28 -3.18
CA GLY A 30 -3.66 -5.91 -3.66
C GLY A 30 -3.94 -4.81 -2.64
N ASP A 31 -4.53 -5.13 -1.49
CA ASP A 31 -4.87 -4.16 -0.46
C ASP A 31 -3.69 -3.90 0.50
N VAL A 32 -2.63 -4.72 0.40
CA VAL A 32 -1.42 -4.67 1.23
C VAL A 32 -0.18 -4.53 0.37
N VAL A 33 0.93 -4.10 0.97
CA VAL A 33 2.21 -4.00 0.26
C VAL A 33 2.68 -5.39 -0.22
N PRO A 34 3.35 -5.49 -1.39
CA PRO A 34 3.68 -6.77 -2.01
C PRO A 34 4.40 -7.76 -1.07
N ALA A 35 5.40 -7.29 -0.31
CA ALA A 35 6.15 -8.13 0.62
C ALA A 35 5.26 -8.77 1.71
N PHE A 36 4.26 -8.04 2.21
CA PHE A 36 3.30 -8.55 3.18
C PHE A 36 2.37 -9.58 2.53
N GLY A 37 1.79 -9.23 1.37
CA GLY A 37 0.88 -10.11 0.65
C GLY A 37 1.54 -11.42 0.19
N ASP A 38 2.79 -11.35 -0.28
CA ASP A 38 3.56 -12.53 -0.71
C ASP A 38 3.93 -13.46 0.45
N ALA A 39 4.20 -12.91 1.64
CA ALA A 39 4.39 -13.72 2.84
C ALA A 39 3.09 -14.45 3.22
N VAL A 40 1.96 -13.73 3.31
CA VAL A 40 0.66 -14.31 3.66
C VAL A 40 0.23 -15.41 2.68
N PHE A 41 0.45 -15.22 1.38
CA PHE A 41 0.08 -16.21 0.36
C PHE A 41 0.85 -17.54 0.43
N LYS A 42 1.97 -17.58 1.16
CA LYS A 42 2.77 -18.79 1.38
C LYS A 42 2.41 -19.52 2.67
N MET A 43 1.62 -18.88 3.53
CA MET A 43 1.22 -19.41 4.83
C MET A 43 -0.05 -20.24 4.75
N LYS A 44 -0.25 -21.09 5.75
CA LYS A 44 -1.52 -21.77 6.01
C LYS A 44 -2.28 -21.09 7.16
N PRO A 45 -3.62 -21.17 7.17
CA PRO A 45 -4.41 -20.70 8.32
C PRO A 45 -3.90 -21.28 9.64
N GLY A 46 -3.77 -20.42 10.65
CA GLY A 46 -3.20 -20.73 11.96
C GLY A 46 -1.69 -20.45 12.10
N GLU A 47 -0.95 -20.31 11.00
CA GLU A 47 0.49 -20.10 11.03
C GLU A 47 0.88 -18.67 11.45
N VAL A 48 2.07 -18.56 12.04
CA VAL A 48 2.76 -17.30 12.32
C VAL A 48 4.00 -17.23 11.45
N SER A 49 4.22 -16.09 10.79
CA SER A 49 5.34 -15.90 9.86
C SER A 49 6.67 -15.68 10.59
N ASP A 50 7.75 -15.89 9.85
CA ASP A 50 9.03 -15.25 10.16
C ASP A 50 8.92 -13.70 10.02
N PRO A 51 9.88 -12.92 10.56
CA PRO A 51 9.89 -11.47 10.38
C PRO A 51 9.92 -11.06 8.90
N VAL A 52 8.89 -10.33 8.47
CA VAL A 52 8.73 -9.81 7.11
C VAL A 52 9.16 -8.34 7.08
N LYS A 53 10.15 -8.01 6.25
CA LYS A 53 10.58 -6.62 6.04
C LYS A 53 9.68 -5.94 5.00
N THR A 54 9.19 -4.75 5.33
CA THR A 54 8.51 -3.85 4.38
C THR A 54 9.08 -2.43 4.50
N GLN A 55 8.57 -1.50 3.68
CA GLN A 55 8.87 -0.07 3.81
C GLN A 55 8.43 0.51 5.18
N PHE A 56 7.48 -0.12 5.86
CA PHE A 56 6.98 0.31 7.18
C PHE A 56 7.74 -0.31 8.36
N GLY A 57 8.79 -1.10 8.10
CA GLY A 57 9.59 -1.74 9.14
C GLY A 57 9.52 -3.26 9.09
N TRP A 58 9.38 -3.89 10.25
CA TRP A 58 9.34 -5.34 10.41
C TRP A 58 7.97 -5.77 10.90
N HIS A 59 7.46 -6.85 10.31
CA HIS A 59 6.14 -7.39 10.61
C HIS A 59 6.25 -8.85 10.98
N VAL A 60 5.52 -9.27 12.01
CA VAL A 60 5.23 -10.68 12.29
C VAL A 60 3.75 -10.87 12.04
N ILE A 61 3.40 -11.84 11.21
CA ILE A 61 2.04 -11.99 10.67
C ILE A 61 1.46 -13.29 11.21
N LYS A 62 0.23 -13.26 11.70
CA LYS A 62 -0.54 -14.47 12.00
C LYS A 62 -1.70 -14.57 11.02
N LEU A 63 -1.73 -15.62 10.23
CA LEU A 63 -2.85 -15.87 9.31
C LEU A 63 -3.95 -16.58 10.09
N LEU A 64 -5.12 -15.95 10.23
CA LEU A 64 -6.26 -16.58 10.90
C LEU A 64 -7.02 -17.49 9.93
N GLU A 65 -7.43 -16.94 8.79
CA GLU A 65 -8.25 -17.63 7.81
C GLU A 65 -7.87 -17.20 6.38
N MET A 66 -8.12 -18.09 5.43
CA MET A 66 -8.01 -17.80 4.00
C MET A 66 -9.28 -18.33 3.31
N ARG A 67 -9.90 -17.50 2.47
CA ARG A 67 -11.12 -17.87 1.75
C ARG A 67 -10.98 -17.58 0.26
N ASP A 68 -11.46 -18.51 -0.54
CA ASP A 68 -11.58 -18.30 -1.97
C ASP A 68 -12.76 -17.37 -2.25
N VAL A 69 -12.46 -16.28 -2.93
CA VAL A 69 -13.48 -15.36 -3.44
C VAL A 69 -13.64 -15.63 -4.92
N LYS A 70 -14.88 -15.87 -5.36
CA LYS A 70 -15.19 -16.05 -6.78
C LYS A 70 -14.70 -14.81 -7.54
N LYS A 71 -13.78 -15.01 -8.48
CA LYS A 71 -13.34 -13.94 -9.37
C LYS A 71 -14.54 -13.48 -10.22
N PRO A 72 -14.79 -12.17 -10.34
CA PRO A 72 -15.84 -11.69 -11.22
C PRO A 72 -15.56 -12.13 -12.65
N THR A 73 -16.61 -12.43 -13.39
CA THR A 73 -16.53 -12.65 -14.83
C THR A 73 -16.07 -11.38 -15.55
N LEU A 74 -15.55 -11.52 -16.76
CA LEU A 74 -15.17 -10.36 -17.58
C LEU A 74 -16.34 -9.38 -17.75
N LYS A 75 -17.57 -9.89 -17.87
CA LYS A 75 -18.78 -9.06 -18.00
C LYS A 75 -19.01 -8.21 -16.75
N GLU A 76 -18.87 -8.81 -15.57
CA GLU A 76 -19.05 -8.13 -14.28
C GLU A 76 -17.92 -7.12 -14.01
N ALA A 77 -16.67 -7.47 -14.34
CA ALA A 77 -15.51 -6.62 -14.11
C ALA A 77 -15.30 -5.54 -15.19
N ARG A 78 -16.04 -5.58 -16.32
CA ARG A 78 -15.76 -4.76 -17.50
C ARG A 78 -15.70 -3.27 -17.20
N GLN A 79 -16.66 -2.76 -16.42
CA GLN A 79 -16.75 -1.34 -16.10
C GLN A 79 -15.59 -0.88 -15.22
N ASP A 80 -15.21 -1.70 -14.23
CA ASP A 80 -14.09 -1.38 -13.34
C ASP A 80 -12.75 -1.44 -14.08
N VAL A 81 -12.56 -2.43 -14.97
CA VAL A 81 -11.36 -2.52 -15.82
C VAL A 81 -11.25 -1.30 -16.74
N ILE A 82 -12.34 -0.90 -17.41
CA ILE A 82 -12.35 0.30 -18.27
C ILE A 82 -12.04 1.55 -17.45
N ARG A 83 -12.62 1.71 -16.26
CA ARG A 83 -12.36 2.85 -15.38
C ARG A 83 -10.88 2.90 -14.96
N GLY A 84 -10.31 1.77 -14.56
CA GLY A 84 -8.90 1.66 -14.20
C GLY A 84 -7.97 2.02 -15.36
N LEU A 85 -8.22 1.46 -16.55
CA LEU A 85 -7.44 1.78 -17.76
C LEU A 85 -7.56 3.26 -18.15
N ALA A 86 -8.76 3.83 -18.09
CA ALA A 86 -8.96 5.25 -18.38
C ALA A 86 -8.20 6.15 -17.41
N GLN A 87 -8.20 5.83 -16.11
CA GLN A 87 -7.42 6.55 -15.11
C GLN A 87 -5.91 6.43 -15.37
N GLU A 88 -5.42 5.24 -15.70
CA GLU A 88 -4.01 5.00 -16.01
C GLU A 88 -3.57 5.81 -17.24
N GLN A 89 -4.34 5.77 -18.33
CA GLN A 89 -4.04 6.57 -19.52
C GLN A 89 -4.13 8.07 -19.24
N GLY A 90 -5.10 8.50 -18.44
CA GLY A 90 -5.22 9.90 -18.01
C GLY A 90 -3.99 10.36 -17.21
N GLN A 91 -3.52 9.55 -16.25
CA GLN A 91 -2.31 9.85 -15.49
C GLN A 91 -1.06 9.88 -16.37
N LYS A 92 -0.95 8.93 -17.31
CA LYS A 92 0.16 8.90 -18.28
C LYS A 92 0.17 10.16 -19.14
N LEU A 93 -0.98 10.54 -19.71
CA LEU A 93 -1.10 11.76 -20.49
C LEU A 93 -0.75 13.00 -19.66
N MET A 94 -1.26 13.12 -18.43
CA MET A 94 -0.92 14.22 -17.54
C MET A 94 0.57 14.30 -17.23
N LYS A 95 1.23 13.15 -17.02
CA LYS A 95 2.68 13.08 -16.82
C LYS A 95 3.44 13.55 -18.06
N GLU A 96 3.01 13.14 -19.25
CA GLU A 96 3.61 13.56 -20.52
C GLU A 96 3.40 15.07 -20.79
N MET A 97 2.21 15.59 -20.52
CA MET A 97 1.91 17.02 -20.66
C MET A 97 2.74 17.85 -19.70
N ARG A 98 2.85 17.43 -18.43
CA ARG A 98 3.69 18.10 -17.43
C ARG A 98 5.16 18.10 -17.80
N ALA A 99 5.67 17.02 -18.39
CA ALA A 99 7.06 16.94 -18.82
C ALA A 99 7.37 17.88 -20.00
N LYS A 100 6.36 18.29 -20.77
CA LYS A 100 6.49 19.18 -21.94
C LYS A 100 6.10 20.63 -21.65
N ALA A 101 5.58 20.92 -20.47
CA ALA A 101 5.13 22.24 -20.09
C ALA A 101 6.15 22.92 -19.18
N ASP A 102 6.38 24.22 -19.38
CA ASP A 102 7.12 25.05 -18.44
C ASP A 102 6.22 25.34 -17.24
N ILE A 103 6.46 24.64 -16.12
CA ILE A 103 5.67 24.77 -14.90
C ILE A 103 6.49 25.52 -13.85
N GLU A 104 6.06 26.74 -13.55
CA GLU A 104 6.57 27.52 -12.41
C GLU A 104 5.66 27.33 -11.20
N ILE A 105 6.21 26.83 -10.09
CA ILE A 105 5.49 26.71 -8.81
C ILE A 105 5.86 27.92 -7.96
N VAL A 106 5.03 28.97 -7.96
CA VAL A 106 5.26 30.13 -7.09
C VAL A 106 4.87 29.77 -5.65
N GLY A 107 5.82 29.82 -4.73
CA GLY A 107 5.56 29.60 -3.31
C GLY A 107 4.69 30.70 -2.71
N ALA A 108 3.99 30.42 -1.60
CA ALA A 108 3.05 31.35 -0.94
C ALA A 108 3.65 32.71 -0.51
N ASN A 109 4.98 32.89 -0.58
CA ASN A 109 5.69 34.12 -0.24
C ASN A 109 6.33 34.82 -1.45
N GLY A 110 5.99 34.46 -2.70
CA GLY A 110 6.40 35.20 -3.90
C GLY A 110 7.89 35.09 -4.27
N GLY A 111 8.64 34.15 -3.68
CA GLY A 111 10.01 33.85 -4.10
C GLY A 111 10.04 32.84 -5.25
N GLU A 112 10.84 33.13 -6.29
CA GLU A 112 11.01 32.28 -7.48
C GLU A 112 11.47 30.86 -7.12
N VAL A 113 10.69 29.86 -7.51
CA VAL A 113 11.14 28.46 -7.55
C VAL A 113 11.64 28.20 -8.95
N ARG A 114 12.96 28.20 -9.14
CA ARG A 114 13.56 27.82 -10.42
C ARG A 114 13.24 26.36 -10.72
N ALA A 115 12.51 26.13 -11.80
CA ALA A 115 12.27 24.80 -12.33
C ALA A 115 13.60 24.19 -12.81
N ASN A 116 14.04 23.07 -12.22
CA ASN A 116 15.05 22.22 -12.83
C ASN A 116 14.36 20.96 -13.37
N PRO A 117 14.29 20.76 -14.69
CA PRO A 117 13.52 19.68 -15.33
C PRO A 117 14.17 18.29 -15.23
N SER A 118 15.24 18.09 -14.45
CA SER A 118 15.98 16.82 -14.40
C SER A 118 16.09 16.15 -13.02
N GLN A 119 15.34 16.58 -12.01
CA GLN A 119 15.29 15.84 -10.73
C GLN A 119 13.90 15.24 -10.48
N PRO A 120 13.78 13.91 -10.29
CA PRO A 120 12.57 13.34 -9.73
C PRO A 120 12.39 13.91 -8.31
N GLN A 121 11.25 14.53 -8.04
CA GLN A 121 10.85 14.90 -6.69
C GLN A 121 10.54 13.63 -5.90
N ILE A 122 11.60 13.01 -5.37
CA ILE A 122 11.54 12.24 -4.14
C ILE A 122 11.35 13.27 -3.03
N VAL A 123 10.09 13.47 -2.60
CA VAL A 123 9.85 13.99 -1.25
C VAL A 123 9.56 12.79 -0.34
N PRO A 124 10.33 12.61 0.74
CA PRO A 124 10.22 11.49 1.65
C PRO A 124 8.94 11.60 2.49
N ASP A 125 8.41 10.44 2.89
CA ASP A 125 7.38 10.31 3.92
C ASP A 125 7.72 11.21 5.11
N ALA A 126 6.80 12.10 5.45
CA ALA A 126 6.89 12.97 6.62
C ALA A 126 6.01 12.39 7.75
N PRO A 127 6.37 12.64 9.02
CA PRO A 127 6.26 11.71 10.15
C PRO A 127 4.85 11.38 10.63
#